data_AF-A0A941NQS9-F1
#
_entry.id   AF-A0A941NQS9-F1
#
_cell.length_a   1.000
_cell.length_b   1.000
_cell.length_c   1.000
_cell.angle_alpha   90.00
_cell.angle_beta   90.00
_cell.angle_gamma   90.00
#
_symmetry.space_group_name_H-M   'P 1'
#
loop_
_entity.id
_entity.type
_entity.pdbx_description
1 polymer ?
#
loop_
_entity_poly.entity_id
_entity_poly.type
_entity_poly.pdbx_seq_one_letter_code
_entity_poly.pdbx_strand_id
1 'polypeptide(L)'
;MTNPTFQPSHRKPLFDALTDLAKEMKCYGPQKGSPALPSSPSGTLSLNKILRIQMMFADVERMRLTLELGANPKYRDKVRHYSPLQVAHAYAKLYGDNQMIDLLKEYGATVAPKKNRNKKS
;
A
#
# COMPACT_ATOMS: atom_id res chain seq x y z
N MET A 1 2.98 -28.39 7.21
CA MET A 1 3.36 -27.03 7.66
C MET A 1 2.44 -26.05 6.98
N THR A 2 1.41 -25.55 7.68
CA THR A 2 0.40 -24.65 7.12
C THR A 2 0.87 -23.20 7.26
N ASN A 3 1.00 -22.49 6.14
CA ASN A 3 1.32 -21.05 6.14
C ASN A 3 0.21 -20.28 6.87
N PRO A 4 0.54 -19.45 7.89
CA PRO A 4 -0.46 -18.63 8.55
C PRO A 4 -1.03 -17.62 7.57
N THR A 5 -2.33 -17.73 7.28
CA THR A 5 -3.06 -16.79 6.44
C THR A 5 -3.14 -15.44 7.15
N PHE A 6 -2.52 -14.41 6.58
CA PHE A 6 -2.48 -13.07 7.13
C PHE A 6 -3.87 -12.41 7.03
N GLN A 7 -4.45 -12.02 8.17
CA GLN A 7 -5.74 -11.32 8.22
C GLN A 7 -5.55 -9.84 8.58
N PRO A 8 -6.04 -8.89 7.76
CA PRO A 8 -5.85 -7.45 7.97
C PRO A 8 -6.56 -6.89 9.22
N SER A 9 -7.44 -7.66 9.87
CA SER A 9 -8.01 -7.37 11.19
C SER A 9 -6.97 -7.41 12.31
N HIS A 10 -5.81 -8.04 12.08
CA HIS A 10 -4.70 -8.15 13.03
C HIS A 10 -3.69 -6.99 12.88
N ARG A 11 -4.08 -5.82 12.34
CA ARG A 11 -3.21 -4.62 12.36
C ARG A 11 -2.95 -4.07 13.77
N LYS A 12 -3.89 -4.25 14.70
CA LYS A 12 -3.74 -3.86 16.11
C LYS A 12 -2.57 -4.57 16.83
N PRO A 13 -2.43 -5.91 16.74
CA PRO A 13 -1.41 -6.63 17.51
C PRO A 13 0.05 -6.28 17.18
N LEU A 14 0.40 -5.76 15.99
CA LEU A 14 1.79 -5.34 15.72
C LEU A 14 2.14 -4.06 16.50
N PHE A 15 1.31 -3.02 16.39
CA PHE A 15 1.55 -1.77 17.10
C PHE A 15 1.39 -1.96 18.61
N ASP A 16 0.47 -2.81 19.05
CA ASP A 16 0.33 -3.19 20.46
C ASP A 16 1.56 -3.95 20.96
N ALA A 17 2.08 -4.93 20.21
CA ALA A 17 3.30 -5.66 20.56
C ALA A 17 4.55 -4.76 20.57
N LEU A 18 4.67 -3.82 19.61
CA LEU A 18 5.74 -2.81 19.61
C LEU A 18 5.61 -1.88 20.82
N THR A 19 4.38 -1.52 21.18
CA THR A 19 4.12 -0.70 22.36
C THR A 19 4.52 -1.46 23.62
N ASP A 20 4.15 -2.73 23.75
CA ASP A 20 4.47 -3.59 24.89
C ASP A 20 5.98 -3.88 24.99
N LEU A 21 6.66 -4.08 23.86
CA LEU A 21 8.12 -4.18 23.82
C LEU A 21 8.78 -2.86 24.26
N ALA A 22 8.28 -1.72 23.79
CA ALA A 22 8.76 -0.41 24.25
C ALA A 22 8.51 -0.23 25.76
N LYS A 23 7.44 -0.83 26.30
CA LYS A 23 7.17 -0.87 27.74
C LYS A 23 8.19 -1.67 28.51
N GLU A 24 8.43 -2.90 28.05
CA GLU A 24 9.38 -3.84 28.64
C GLU A 24 10.81 -3.29 28.64
N MET A 25 11.23 -2.70 27.51
CA MET A 25 12.54 -2.09 27.33
C MET A 25 12.70 -0.75 28.06
N LYS A 26 11.65 -0.29 28.77
CA LYS A 26 11.61 1.01 29.46
C LYS A 26 11.99 2.17 28.52
N CYS A 27 11.59 2.09 27.26
CA CYS A 27 11.82 3.12 26.24
C CYS A 27 10.88 4.31 26.44
N TYR A 28 10.80 4.84 27.66
CA TYR A 28 10.01 6.01 28.00
C TYR A 28 10.93 7.12 28.45
N GLY A 29 10.86 8.23 27.73
CA GLY A 29 11.59 9.44 28.05
C GLY A 29 11.31 10.49 26.98
N PRO A 30 11.52 11.78 27.29
CA PRO A 30 11.50 12.81 26.27
C PRO A 30 12.56 12.43 25.23
N GLN A 31 12.14 12.21 23.98
CA GLN A 31 13.06 12.05 22.86
C GLN A 31 13.84 13.36 22.69
N LYS A 32 14.98 13.49 23.38
CA LYS A 32 15.94 14.56 23.13
C LYS A 32 16.53 14.30 21.76
N GLY A 33 16.08 15.08 20.79
CA GLY A 33 16.44 14.91 19.40
C GLY A 33 15.56 13.92 18.66
N SER A 34 14.23 13.91 18.88
CA SER A 34 13.33 13.53 17.79
C SER A 34 13.86 14.26 16.55
N PRO A 35 14.42 13.59 15.54
CA PRO A 35 14.77 14.29 14.32
C PRO A 35 13.47 14.93 13.90
N ALA A 36 13.46 16.27 13.79
CA ALA A 36 12.29 16.96 13.30
C ALA A 36 11.91 16.23 12.01
N LEU A 37 10.73 15.59 12.00
CA LEU A 37 10.24 14.98 10.78
C LEU A 37 10.35 16.09 9.74
N PRO A 38 11.14 15.89 8.67
CA PRO A 38 11.42 16.98 7.74
C PRO A 38 10.07 17.56 7.36
N SER A 39 9.88 18.85 7.63
CA SER A 39 8.67 19.58 7.29
C SER A 39 8.37 19.25 5.83
N SER A 40 7.29 18.49 5.60
CA SER A 40 7.10 17.69 4.40
C SER A 40 7.47 18.51 3.15
N PRO A 41 8.62 18.25 2.53
CA PRO A 41 9.00 19.02 1.35
C PRO A 41 7.96 18.68 0.27
N SER A 42 7.57 19.68 -0.51
CA SER A 42 6.59 19.59 -1.59
C SER A 42 6.90 18.54 -2.69
N GLY A 43 8.02 17.83 -2.56
CA GLY A 43 8.43 16.67 -3.36
C GLY A 43 8.25 15.28 -2.70
N THR A 44 7.61 15.18 -1.53
CA THR A 44 7.46 13.89 -0.82
C THR A 44 6.65 12.89 -1.66
N LEU A 45 7.28 11.79 -2.06
CA LEU A 45 6.62 10.67 -2.73
C LEU A 45 5.53 10.09 -1.82
N SER A 46 4.26 10.28 -2.18
CA SER A 46 3.17 9.68 -1.42
C SER A 46 3.21 8.15 -1.49
N LEU A 47 2.74 7.46 -0.46
CA LEU A 47 2.66 5.99 -0.44
C LEU A 47 1.95 5.42 -1.67
N ASN A 48 0.92 6.10 -2.18
CA ASN A 48 0.24 5.72 -3.43
C ASN A 48 1.16 5.82 -4.66
N LYS A 49 2.02 6.83 -4.72
CA LYS A 49 3.00 7.00 -5.79
C LYS A 49 4.13 5.98 -5.69
N ILE A 50 4.56 5.66 -4.47
CA ILE A 50 5.53 4.59 -4.18
C ILE A 50 4.96 3.23 -4.63
N LEU A 51 3.72 2.92 -4.23
CA LEU A 51 3.03 1.69 -4.65
C LEU A 51 3.00 1.57 -6.18
N ARG A 52 2.68 2.66 -6.88
CA ARG A 52 2.70 2.70 -8.36
C ARG A 52 4.06 2.34 -8.95
N ILE A 53 5.14 2.90 -8.40
CA ILE A 53 6.49 2.67 -8.89
C ILE A 53 6.85 1.20 -8.71
N GLN A 54 6.57 0.62 -7.54
CA GLN A 54 6.81 -0.80 -7.27
C GLN A 54 6.03 -1.72 -8.21
N MET A 55 4.78 -1.37 -8.54
CA MET A 55 3.99 -2.10 -9.53
C MET A 55 4.62 -2.09 -10.92
N MET A 56 5.27 -0.98 -11.32
CA MET A 56 5.95 -0.92 -12.62
C MET A 56 7.17 -1.83 -12.69
N PHE A 57 7.78 -2.14 -11.54
CA PHE A 57 8.89 -3.08 -11.41
C PHE A 57 8.44 -4.50 -11.01
N ALA A 58 7.14 -4.76 -10.87
CA ALA A 58 6.57 -6.01 -10.37
C ALA A 58 7.18 -6.48 -9.04
N ASP A 59 7.54 -5.54 -8.16
CA ASP A 59 8.16 -5.80 -6.87
C ASP A 59 7.07 -6.08 -5.80
N VAL A 60 6.52 -7.30 -5.82
CA VAL A 60 5.36 -7.71 -5.01
C VAL A 60 5.63 -7.57 -3.50
N GLU A 61 6.83 -7.90 -3.04
CA GLU A 61 7.21 -7.79 -1.62
C GLU A 61 7.19 -6.34 -1.15
N ARG A 62 7.76 -5.42 -1.94
CA ARG A 62 7.72 -3.99 -1.59
C ARG A 62 6.32 -3.40 -1.72
N MET A 63 5.50 -3.91 -2.65
CA MET A 63 4.08 -3.54 -2.73
C MET A 63 3.35 -3.94 -1.44
N ARG A 64 3.59 -5.16 -0.92
CA ARG A 64 3.00 -5.64 0.33
C ARG A 64 3.34 -4.69 1.47
N LEU A 65 4.62 -4.40 1.67
CA LEU A 65 5.08 -3.44 2.69
C LEU A 65 4.39 -2.07 2.55
N THR A 66 4.26 -1.57 1.33
CA THR A 66 3.67 -0.24 1.09
C THR A 66 2.17 -0.20 1.36
N LEU A 67 1.46 -1.30 1.09
CA LEU A 67 0.05 -1.49 1.46
C LEU A 67 -0.13 -1.65 2.97
N GLU A 68 0.80 -2.32 3.65
CA GLU A 68 0.85 -2.42 5.11
C GLU A 68 1.02 -1.06 5.77
N LEU A 69 1.90 -0.21 5.21
CA LEU A 69 2.10 1.18 5.63
C LEU A 69 0.90 2.11 5.34
N GLY A 70 -0.16 1.62 4.70
CA GLY A 70 -1.41 2.35 4.52
C GLY A 70 -1.57 3.01 3.15
N ALA A 71 -0.81 2.58 2.13
CA ALA A 71 -1.16 2.95 0.75
C ALA A 71 -2.59 2.51 0.43
N ASN A 72 -3.33 3.34 -0.30
CA ASN A 72 -4.72 3.08 -0.63
C ASN A 72 -4.82 2.20 -1.89
N PRO A 73 -5.18 0.91 -1.81
CA PRO A 73 -5.23 0.02 -2.98
C PRO A 73 -6.30 0.41 -4.01
N LYS A 74 -7.23 1.30 -3.65
CA LYS A 74 -8.29 1.84 -4.52
C LYS A 74 -7.95 3.21 -5.10
N TYR A 75 -6.75 3.75 -4.82
CA TYR A 75 -6.39 5.08 -5.32
C TYR A 75 -6.48 5.11 -6.86
N ARG A 76 -6.81 6.27 -7.42
CA ARG A 76 -6.68 6.51 -8.86
C ARG A 76 -5.60 7.53 -9.09
N ASP A 77 -4.71 7.24 -10.02
CA ASP A 77 -3.70 8.19 -10.44
C ASP A 77 -4.35 9.47 -10.96
N LYS A 78 -3.85 10.64 -10.56
CA LYS A 78 -4.44 11.92 -11.00
C LYS A 78 -4.22 12.18 -12.49
N VAL A 79 -3.11 11.69 -13.04
CA VAL A 79 -2.71 11.95 -14.43
C VAL A 79 -3.40 10.99 -15.39
N ARG A 80 -3.30 9.68 -15.13
CA ARG A 80 -3.81 8.65 -16.04
C ARG A 80 -5.15 8.04 -15.62
N HIS A 81 -5.64 8.36 -14.41
CA HIS A 81 -6.89 7.83 -13.85
C HIS A 81 -6.97 6.30 -13.75
N TYR A 82 -5.83 5.60 -13.83
CA TYR A 82 -5.77 4.16 -13.60
C TYR A 82 -5.76 3.84 -12.11
N SER A 83 -6.50 2.79 -11.75
CA SER A 83 -6.39 2.15 -10.45
C SER A 83 -5.25 1.13 -10.43
N PRO A 84 -4.64 0.85 -9.27
CA PRO A 84 -3.68 -0.25 -9.10
C PRO A 84 -4.16 -1.54 -9.76
N LEU A 85 -5.40 -1.95 -9.50
CA LEU A 85 -5.93 -3.21 -10.02
C LEU A 85 -5.98 -3.26 -11.55
N GLN A 86 -6.26 -2.14 -12.22
CA GLN A 86 -6.19 -2.06 -13.69
C GLN A 86 -4.76 -2.21 -14.22
N VAL A 87 -3.77 -1.66 -13.51
CA VAL A 87 -2.36 -1.82 -13.86
C VAL A 87 -1.93 -3.28 -13.67
N ALA A 88 -2.33 -3.91 -12.56
CA ALA A 88 -2.05 -5.32 -12.30
C ALA A 88 -2.66 -6.24 -13.37
N HIS A 89 -3.91 -6.00 -13.79
CA HIS A 89 -4.51 -6.75 -14.91
C HIS A 89 -3.77 -6.58 -16.24
N ALA A 90 -3.30 -5.36 -16.54
CA ALA A 90 -2.52 -5.13 -17.75
C ALA A 90 -1.18 -5.89 -17.70
N TYR A 91 -0.54 -5.93 -16.54
CA TYR A 91 0.70 -6.67 -16.33
C TYR A 91 0.48 -8.18 -16.46
N ALA A 92 -0.55 -8.73 -15.79
CA ALA A 92 -0.92 -10.14 -15.88
C ALA A 92 -1.22 -10.57 -17.32
N LYS A 93 -1.84 -9.69 -18.13
CA LYS A 93 -2.10 -10.00 -19.55
C LYS A 93 -0.81 -10.10 -20.37
N LEU A 94 0.22 -9.34 -20.03
CA LEU A 94 1.50 -9.32 -20.76
C LEU A 94 2.43 -10.44 -20.31
N TYR A 95 2.46 -10.75 -19.01
CA TYR A 95 3.46 -11.63 -18.40
C TYR A 95 2.88 -12.90 -17.78
N GLY A 96 1.55 -13.04 -17.68
CA GLY A 96 0.89 -14.21 -17.09
C GLY A 96 0.88 -14.26 -15.56
N ASP A 97 1.41 -13.24 -14.88
CA ASP A 97 1.54 -13.20 -13.42
C ASP A 97 0.37 -12.47 -12.74
N ASN A 98 -0.36 -13.19 -11.88
CA ASN A 98 -1.50 -12.70 -11.13
C ASN A 98 -1.16 -12.27 -9.69
N GLN A 99 0.08 -12.41 -9.22
CA GLN A 99 0.45 -12.11 -7.82
C GLN A 99 0.06 -10.71 -7.39
N MET A 100 0.27 -9.71 -8.25
CA MET A 100 -0.14 -8.33 -7.97
C MET A 100 -1.66 -8.16 -7.85
N ILE A 101 -2.45 -8.92 -8.62
CA ILE A 101 -3.91 -8.89 -8.56
C ILE A 101 -4.38 -9.45 -7.23
N ASP A 102 -3.83 -10.60 -6.84
CA ASP A 102 -4.21 -11.30 -5.63
C ASP A 102 -3.84 -10.48 -4.38
N LEU A 103 -2.62 -9.92 -4.35
CA LEU A 103 -2.19 -9.01 -3.30
C LEU A 103 -3.12 -7.79 -3.20
N LEU A 104 -3.44 -7.13 -4.33
CA LEU A 104 -4.32 -5.96 -4.28
C LEU A 104 -5.73 -6.30 -3.79
N LYS A 105 -6.27 -7.47 -4.17
CA LYS A 105 -7.57 -7.97 -3.68
C LYS A 105 -7.54 -8.29 -2.18
N GLU A 106 -6.45 -8.88 -1.68
CA GLU A 106 -6.24 -9.14 -0.23
C GLU A 106 -6.39 -7.84 0.59
N TYR A 107 -5.88 -6.73 0.05
CA TYR A 107 -6.02 -5.40 0.66
C TYR A 107 -7.31 -4.66 0.27
N GLY A 108 -8.26 -5.34 -0.38
CA GLY A 108 -9.60 -4.83 -0.68
C GLY A 108 -9.69 -3.97 -1.94
N ALA A 109 -8.74 -4.05 -2.87
CA ALA A 109 -8.87 -3.41 -4.17
C ALA A 109 -10.07 -4.00 -4.93
N THR A 110 -10.90 -3.13 -5.48
CA THR A 110 -12.04 -3.50 -6.32
C THR A 110 -11.88 -2.88 -7.69
N VAL A 111 -12.31 -3.58 -8.75
CA VAL A 111 -12.36 -2.99 -10.10
C VAL A 111 -13.48 -1.94 -10.10
N ALA A 112 -13.14 -0.69 -9.84
CA ALA A 112 -14.13 0.38 -9.97
C ALA A 112 -14.51 0.52 -11.46
N PRO A 113 -15.81 0.54 -11.81
CA PRO A 113 -16.24 0.65 -13.20
C PRO A 113 -15.64 1.92 -13.84
N LYS A 114 -15.29 1.83 -15.12
CA LYS A 114 -14.96 3.03 -15.92
C LYS A 114 -16.21 3.91 -15.87
N LYS A 115 -16.08 5.13 -15.36
CA LYS A 115 -17.15 6.12 -15.46
C LYS A 115 -17.26 6.43 -16.95
N ASN A 116 -18.26 5.88 -17.63
CA ASN A 116 -18.53 6.22 -19.03
C ASN A 116 -18.73 7.74 -19.07
N ARG A 117 -17.78 8.46 -19.66
CA ARG A 117 -18.00 9.84 -20.08
C ARG A 117 -18.93 9.73 -21.29
N ASN A 118 -20.22 9.52 -21.05
CA ASN A 118 -21.22 9.79 -22.08
C ASN A 118 -21.05 11.27 -22.43
N LYS A 119 -20.55 11.51 -23.65
CA LYS A 119 -20.60 12.81 -24.31
C LYS A 119 -22.05 13.27 -24.20
N LYS A 120 -22.28 14.40 -23.52
CA LYS A 120 -23.51 15.14 -23.72
C LYS A 120 -23.55 15.58 -25.18
N SER A 121 -24.76 15.51 -25.70
CA SER A 121 -25.24 15.69 -27.06
C SER A 121 -24.67 16.88 -27.80
#